data_AF-A0A8C1SWS2-F1
#
_entry.id   AF-A0A8C1SWS2-F1
#
_cell.length_a   1.000
_cell.length_b   1.000
_cell.length_c   1.000
_cell.angle_alpha   90.00
_cell.angle_beta   90.00
_cell.angle_gamma   90.00
#
_symmetry.space_group_name_H-M   'P 1'
#
loop_
_entity.id
_entity.type
_entity.pdbx_description
1 polymer ?
#
loop_
_entity_poly.entity_id
_entity_poly.type
_entity_poly.pdbx_seq_one_letter_code
_entity_poly.pdbx_strand_id
1 'polypeptide(L)'
;MGLQPVFSLKAHVFQIDPATKRNWIPASKHAVTVSFFYDAGRSVYRIISVGGTKAIINSTITPNMTFTKTSQKFGQWADSRANTVYGLGFATEQQLQQFAEQFKEFKEAARLVRDKSQEKFELLSPGLNISSPQVNTVLSEDRQSPPLLGVNGSSEDKLFRSKSADMEESTEKEQMRKMLSEGSICERNSDAELFSLRDSNTKLVAALHEANSSIDQWKKLLAEIILFLM
;
A
#
# COMPACT_ATOMS: atom_id res chain seq x y z
N MET A 1 -0.48 23.87 -22.04
CA MET A 1 -0.36 24.37 -20.65
C MET A 1 0.51 23.40 -19.88
N GLY A 2 1.53 23.88 -19.18
CA GLY A 2 2.47 23.02 -18.46
C GLY A 2 1.82 22.33 -17.26
N LEU A 3 2.27 21.12 -16.93
CA LEU A 3 1.88 20.44 -15.70
C LEU A 3 2.26 21.33 -14.51
N GLN A 4 1.27 21.81 -13.74
CA GLN A 4 1.52 22.60 -12.53
C GLN A 4 1.80 21.64 -11.36
N PRO A 5 2.84 21.90 -10.54
CA PRO A 5 3.08 21.08 -9.36
C PRO A 5 1.97 21.28 -8.32
N VAL A 6 1.53 20.19 -7.70
CA VAL A 6 0.55 20.21 -6.60
C VAL A 6 1.21 20.68 -5.31
N PHE A 7 2.46 20.28 -5.10
CA PHE A 7 3.26 20.66 -3.93
C PHE A 7 4.73 20.78 -4.33
N SER A 8 5.48 21.70 -3.70
CA SER A 8 6.91 21.89 -3.97
C SER A 8 7.68 22.30 -2.71
N LEU A 9 8.87 21.73 -2.50
CA LEU A 9 9.83 22.11 -1.47
C LEU A 9 11.26 22.13 -2.01
N LYS A 10 12.18 22.81 -1.32
CA LYS A 10 13.61 22.78 -1.65
C LYS A 10 14.35 21.75 -0.77
N ALA A 11 15.19 20.94 -1.38
CA ALA A 11 16.04 19.97 -0.69
C ALA A 11 17.32 19.67 -1.49
N HIS A 12 18.37 19.22 -0.81
CA HIS A 12 19.50 18.56 -1.46
C HIS A 12 19.11 17.12 -1.77
N VAL A 13 19.34 16.69 -3.01
CA VAL A 13 18.97 15.36 -3.49
C VAL A 13 20.17 14.43 -3.48
N PHE A 14 19.96 13.23 -2.96
CA PHE A 14 20.91 12.14 -2.93
C PHE A 14 20.29 10.87 -3.53
N GLN A 15 21.14 9.97 -4.00
CA GLN A 15 20.75 8.61 -4.39
C GLN A 15 21.70 7.61 -3.73
N ILE A 16 21.23 6.39 -3.48
CA ILE A 16 22.15 5.31 -3.15
C ILE A 16 22.98 4.96 -4.38
N ASP A 17 24.28 4.85 -4.19
CA ASP A 17 25.21 4.37 -5.21
C ASP A 17 24.78 2.98 -5.71
N PRO A 18 24.50 2.83 -7.02
CA PRO A 18 24.04 1.57 -7.58
C PRO A 18 25.09 0.45 -7.46
N ALA A 19 26.39 0.77 -7.37
CA ALA A 19 27.45 -0.23 -7.24
C ALA A 19 27.55 -0.77 -5.82
N THR A 20 27.61 0.11 -4.81
CA THR A 20 27.82 -0.30 -3.41
C THR A 20 26.54 -0.58 -2.65
N LYS A 21 25.38 -0.07 -3.12
CA LYS A 21 24.06 -0.18 -2.47
C LYS A 21 24.01 0.30 -1.01
N ARG A 22 25.03 1.04 -0.56
CA ARG A 22 25.19 1.49 0.84
C ARG A 22 25.57 2.96 0.96
N ASN A 23 26.29 3.51 -0.01
CA ASN A 23 26.77 4.88 0.06
C ASN A 23 25.79 5.85 -0.58
N TRP A 24 25.60 7.02 0.03
CA TRP A 24 24.86 8.12 -0.56
C TRP A 24 25.74 8.93 -1.50
N ILE A 25 25.27 9.15 -2.72
CA ILE A 25 25.90 10.03 -3.71
C ILE A 25 25.03 11.28 -3.93
N PRO A 26 25.61 12.49 -3.92
CA PRO A 26 24.85 13.71 -4.18
C PRO A 26 24.41 13.76 -5.65
N ALA A 27 23.10 13.90 -5.87
CA ALA A 27 22.51 14.09 -7.20
C ALA A 27 22.36 15.58 -7.57
N SER A 28 22.49 16.48 -6.59
CA SER A 28 22.45 17.94 -6.78
C SER A 28 23.55 18.63 -5.96
N LYS A 29 24.21 19.64 -6.55
CA LYS A 29 25.24 20.45 -5.86
C LYS A 29 24.66 21.44 -4.83
N HIS A 30 23.44 21.91 -5.06
CA HIS A 30 22.72 22.84 -4.20
C HIS A 30 21.30 22.32 -3.94
N ALA A 31 20.59 22.93 -3.00
CA ALA A 31 19.18 22.64 -2.81
C ALA A 31 18.38 22.98 -4.07
N VAL A 32 17.65 22.01 -4.60
CA VAL A 32 16.80 22.13 -5.78
C VAL A 32 15.34 21.96 -5.39
N THR A 33 14.43 22.42 -6.26
CA THR A 33 13.00 22.20 -6.09
C THR A 33 12.66 20.72 -6.34
N VAL A 34 11.95 20.12 -5.39
CA VAL A 34 11.38 18.78 -5.46
C VAL A 34 9.86 18.94 -5.36
N SER A 35 9.15 18.42 -6.36
CA SER A 35 7.73 18.70 -6.52
C SER A 35 6.92 17.43 -6.75
N PHE A 36 5.69 17.43 -6.25
CA PHE A 36 4.69 16.41 -6.54
C PHE A 36 3.83 16.89 -7.72
N PHE A 37 3.64 16.01 -8.70
CA PHE A 37 2.82 16.25 -9.88
C PHE A 37 1.77 15.16 -10.02
N TYR A 38 0.60 15.52 -10.53
CA TYR A 38 -0.35 14.56 -11.06
C TYR A 38 -0.24 14.51 -12.59
N ASP A 39 0.11 13.35 -13.12
CA ASP A 39 0.18 13.09 -14.55
C ASP A 39 -1.18 12.56 -15.01
N ALA A 40 -2.05 13.45 -15.46
CA ALA A 40 -3.42 13.12 -15.85
C ALA A 40 -3.49 12.14 -17.04
N GLY A 41 -2.49 12.14 -17.93
CA GLY A 41 -2.45 11.23 -19.08
C GLY A 41 -2.15 9.78 -18.68
N ARG A 42 -1.48 9.60 -17.54
CA ARG A 42 -1.16 8.27 -16.99
C ARG A 42 -1.94 7.95 -15.72
N SER A 43 -2.73 8.88 -15.21
CA SER A 43 -3.45 8.78 -13.94
C SER A 43 -2.52 8.36 -12.79
N VAL A 44 -1.36 9.02 -12.65
CA VAL A 44 -0.39 8.72 -11.57
C VAL A 44 0.15 9.97 -10.92
N TYR A 45 0.50 9.87 -9.64
CA TYR A 45 1.28 10.89 -8.94
C TYR A 45 2.78 10.62 -9.07
N ARG A 46 3.58 11.68 -9.21
CA ARG A 46 5.03 11.60 -9.42
C ARG A 46 5.76 12.62 -8.58
N ILE A 47 6.92 12.24 -8.07
CA ILE A 47 7.91 13.16 -7.49
C ILE A 47 8.93 13.47 -8.57
N ILE A 48 9.05 14.75 -8.91
CA ILE A 48 9.95 15.22 -9.96
C ILE A 48 10.87 16.30 -9.38
N SER A 49 12.15 16.20 -9.73
CA SER A 49 13.14 17.25 -9.48
C SER A 49 14.11 17.32 -10.63
N VAL A 50 14.50 18.54 -11.02
CA VAL A 50 15.39 18.81 -12.14
C VAL A 50 16.65 19.51 -11.62
N GLY A 51 17.81 18.94 -11.92
CA GLY A 51 19.12 19.54 -11.65
C GLY A 51 19.74 20.02 -12.96
N GLY A 52 19.83 21.34 -13.15
CA GLY A 52 20.24 21.91 -14.43
C GLY A 52 19.22 21.56 -15.53
N THR A 53 19.65 20.84 -16.57
CA THR A 53 18.78 20.38 -17.68
C THR A 53 18.34 18.92 -17.53
N LYS A 54 18.77 18.21 -16.48
CA LYS A 54 18.52 16.77 -16.30
C LYS A 54 17.54 16.53 -15.17
N ALA A 55 16.55 15.66 -15.40
CA ALA A 55 15.73 15.13 -14.32
C ALA A 55 16.58 14.26 -13.40
N ILE A 56 16.68 14.64 -12.12
CA ILE A 56 17.44 13.92 -11.10
C ILE A 56 16.54 13.09 -10.17
N ILE A 57 15.25 13.42 -10.12
CA ILE A 57 14.19 12.57 -9.55
C ILE A 57 13.07 12.48 -10.57
N ASN A 58 12.61 11.26 -10.82
CA ASN A 58 11.43 11.00 -11.63
C ASN A 58 10.70 9.75 -11.13
N SER A 59 10.25 9.83 -9.88
CA SER A 59 9.69 8.69 -9.15
C SER A 59 8.17 8.67 -9.28
N THR A 60 7.59 7.51 -9.59
CA THR A 60 6.13 7.33 -9.64
C THR A 60 5.67 6.79 -8.30
N ILE A 61 4.75 7.49 -7.62
CA ILE A 61 4.30 7.11 -6.28
C ILE A 61 3.40 5.89 -6.38
N THR A 62 3.74 4.83 -5.65
CA THR A 62 2.92 3.62 -5.54
C THR A 62 2.44 3.42 -4.10
N PRO A 63 1.29 2.73 -3.88
CA PRO A 63 0.70 2.57 -2.54
C PRO A 63 1.60 1.83 -1.53
N ASN A 64 2.55 1.03 -2.01
CA ASN A 64 3.51 0.30 -1.20
C ASN A 64 4.81 1.07 -0.94
N MET A 65 4.98 2.28 -1.47
CA MET A 65 6.13 3.12 -1.14
C MET A 65 6.02 3.67 0.28
N THR A 66 7.17 3.83 0.93
CA THR A 66 7.28 4.42 2.26
C THR A 66 8.40 5.45 2.25
N PHE A 67 8.09 6.64 2.77
CA PHE A 67 9.09 7.65 3.09
C PHE A 67 9.52 7.50 4.55
N THR A 68 10.80 7.18 4.77
CA THR A 68 11.38 6.94 6.08
C THR A 68 12.28 8.11 6.46
N LYS A 69 11.99 8.75 7.60
CA LYS A 69 12.87 9.75 8.21
C LYS A 69 14.04 9.03 8.89
N THR A 70 15.27 9.36 8.54
CA THR A 70 16.48 8.72 9.10
C THR A 70 17.38 9.68 9.88
N SER A 71 17.06 10.98 9.84
CA SER A 71 17.60 11.97 10.78
C SER A 71 16.61 13.13 10.96
N GLN A 72 16.99 14.14 11.74
CA GLN A 72 16.18 15.33 11.98
C GLN A 72 15.81 16.10 10.70
N LYS A 73 16.68 16.03 9.67
CA LYS A 73 16.50 16.80 8.42
C LYS A 73 16.67 15.95 7.16
N PHE A 74 16.72 14.63 7.30
CA PHE A 74 16.93 13.72 6.18
C PHE A 74 15.88 12.61 6.18
N GLY A 75 15.35 12.32 4.99
CA GLY A 75 14.49 11.18 4.77
C GLY A 75 14.68 10.59 3.38
N GLN A 76 14.18 9.37 3.19
CA GLN A 76 14.43 8.56 2.01
C GLN A 76 13.23 7.70 1.62
N TRP A 77 13.17 7.30 0.35
CA TRP A 77 12.25 6.26 -0.12
C TRP A 77 12.92 5.41 -1.20
N ALA A 78 12.52 4.15 -1.28
CA ALA A 78 12.93 3.26 -2.36
C ALA A 78 11.96 3.36 -3.53
N ASP A 79 12.49 3.41 -4.75
CA ASP A 79 11.73 3.27 -5.99
C ASP A 79 12.19 2.01 -6.72
N SER A 80 11.42 0.93 -6.57
CA SER A 80 11.71 -0.35 -7.19
C SER A 80 11.69 -0.28 -8.72
N ARG A 81 10.85 0.60 -9.30
CA ARG A 81 10.75 0.76 -10.76
C ARG A 81 11.99 1.44 -11.33
N ALA A 82 12.53 2.42 -10.61
CA ALA A 82 13.78 3.09 -10.96
C ALA A 82 15.03 2.33 -10.45
N ASN A 83 14.86 1.24 -9.70
CA ASN A 83 15.92 0.46 -9.04
C ASN A 83 16.92 1.33 -8.26
N THR A 84 16.40 2.31 -7.53
CA THR A 84 17.19 3.28 -6.77
C THR A 84 16.51 3.65 -5.46
N VAL A 85 17.27 4.24 -4.54
CA VAL A 85 16.75 4.83 -3.31
C VAL A 85 17.09 6.31 -3.34
N TYR A 86 16.07 7.15 -3.25
CA TYR A 86 16.21 8.60 -3.21
C TYR A 86 16.30 9.07 -1.75
N GLY A 87 17.15 10.05 -1.51
CA GLY A 87 17.33 10.71 -0.21
C GLY A 87 17.21 12.22 -0.37
N LEU A 88 16.59 12.87 0.61
CA LEU A 88 16.38 14.31 0.63
C LEU A 88 16.90 14.90 1.94
N GLY A 89 17.82 15.85 1.83
CA GLY A 89 18.29 16.68 2.93
C GLY A 89 17.63 18.06 2.91
N PHE A 90 16.80 18.35 3.91
CA PHE A 90 16.05 19.60 4.04
C PHE A 90 16.80 20.65 4.88
N ALA A 91 16.41 21.92 4.75
CA ALA A 91 17.03 23.00 5.52
C ALA A 91 16.59 22.97 6.99
N THR A 92 15.32 22.61 7.24
CA THR A 92 14.70 22.55 8.58
C THR A 92 13.98 21.21 8.79
N GLU A 93 13.78 20.84 10.07
CA GLU A 93 12.98 19.67 10.46
C GLU A 93 11.53 19.80 10.00
N GLN A 94 10.97 21.02 10.08
CA GLN A 94 9.60 21.30 9.64
C GLN A 94 9.39 20.96 8.15
N GLN A 95 10.37 21.26 7.29
CA GLN A 95 10.30 20.90 5.86
C GLN A 95 10.32 19.39 5.65
N LEU A 96 11.13 18.66 6.41
CA LEU A 96 11.13 17.19 6.38
C LEU A 96 9.76 16.64 6.79
N GLN A 97 9.19 17.18 7.88
CA GLN A 97 7.89 16.75 8.39
C GLN A 97 6.78 17.02 7.36
N GLN A 98 6.75 18.22 6.78
CA GLN A 98 5.77 18.59 5.75
C GLN A 98 5.91 17.68 4.51
N PHE A 99 7.13 17.39 4.05
CA PHE A 99 7.33 16.47 2.93
C PHE A 99 6.82 15.06 3.26
N ALA A 100 7.07 14.56 4.47
CA ALA A 100 6.61 13.25 4.90
C ALA A 100 5.07 13.15 4.95
N GLU A 101 4.39 14.21 5.37
CA GLU A 101 2.92 14.30 5.37
C GLU A 101 2.36 14.30 3.96
N GLN A 102 2.90 15.14 3.06
CA GLN A 102 2.49 15.13 1.66
C GLN A 102 2.75 13.78 1.00
N PHE A 103 3.86 13.11 1.31
CA PHE A 103 4.14 11.79 0.78
C PHE A 103 3.04 10.78 1.16
N LYS A 104 2.56 10.80 2.42
CA LYS A 104 1.46 9.95 2.86
C LYS A 104 0.16 10.27 2.11
N GLU A 105 -0.17 11.56 1.99
CA GLU A 105 -1.37 12.01 1.29
C GLU A 105 -1.36 11.58 -0.18
N PHE A 106 -0.27 11.82 -0.90
CA PHE A 106 -0.16 11.44 -2.31
C PHE A 106 -0.07 9.93 -2.52
N LYS A 107 0.42 9.17 -1.52
CA LYS A 107 0.36 7.71 -1.54
C LYS A 107 -1.08 7.20 -1.46
N GLU A 108 -1.90 7.75 -0.56
CA GLU A 108 -3.33 7.42 -0.48
C GLU A 108 -4.09 7.88 -1.72
N ALA A 109 -3.79 9.07 -2.25
CA ALA A 109 -4.37 9.54 -3.50
C ALA A 109 -4.01 8.62 -4.68
N ALA A 110 -2.77 8.11 -4.75
CA ALA A 110 -2.34 7.15 -5.75
C ALA A 110 -3.06 5.80 -5.63
N ARG A 111 -3.42 5.37 -4.41
CA ARG A 111 -4.25 4.19 -4.17
C ARG A 111 -5.65 4.39 -4.74
N LEU A 112 -6.32 5.50 -4.40
CA LEU A 112 -7.66 5.80 -4.90
C LEU A 112 -7.73 5.91 -6.43
N VAL A 113 -6.71 6.50 -7.07
CA VAL A 113 -6.68 6.61 -8.54
C VAL A 113 -6.54 5.23 -9.18
N ARG A 114 -5.72 4.35 -8.60
CA ARG A 114 -5.59 2.96 -9.07
C ARG A 114 -6.92 2.21 -8.92
N ASP A 115 -7.55 2.28 -7.75
CA ASP A 115 -8.79 1.57 -7.47
C ASP A 115 -9.90 2.01 -8.45
N LYS A 116 -10.07 3.32 -8.68
CA LYS A 116 -11.00 3.87 -9.69
C LYS A 116 -10.69 3.42 -11.12
N SER A 117 -9.40 3.31 -11.47
CA SER A 117 -9.01 2.86 -12.81
C SER A 117 -9.29 1.38 -13.03
N GLN A 118 -9.20 0.57 -11.98
CA GLN A 118 -9.51 -0.86 -12.03
C GLN A 118 -11.02 -1.09 -12.09
N GLU A 119 -11.83 -0.40 -11.27
CA GLU A 119 -13.30 -0.46 -11.35
C GLU A 119 -13.81 -0.04 -12.74
N LYS A 120 -13.23 1.02 -13.33
CA LYS A 120 -13.57 1.44 -14.69
C LYS A 120 -13.26 0.36 -15.74
N PHE A 121 -12.20 -0.43 -15.54
CA PHE A 121 -11.85 -1.53 -16.43
C PHE A 121 -12.80 -2.72 -16.27
N GLU A 122 -13.18 -3.06 -15.04
CA GLU A 122 -14.15 -4.13 -14.75
C GLU A 122 -15.54 -3.81 -15.33
N LEU A 123 -15.98 -2.55 -15.30
CA LEU A 123 -17.26 -2.12 -15.87
C LEU A 123 -17.30 -2.06 -17.41
N LEU A 124 -16.14 -1.95 -18.07
CA LEU A 124 -16.04 -1.92 -19.54
C LEU A 124 -15.77 -3.30 -20.16
N SER A 125 -15.72 -4.35 -19.34
CA SER A 125 -15.53 -5.73 -19.76
C SER A 125 -16.89 -6.46 -19.84
N PRO A 126 -17.55 -6.57 -21.01
CA PRO A 126 -18.72 -7.43 -21.15
C PRO A 126 -18.23 -8.88 -21.24
N GLY A 127 -18.16 -9.56 -20.11
CA GLY A 127 -17.89 -11.00 -20.10
C GLY A 127 -17.22 -11.47 -18.82
N LEU A 128 -18.03 -11.76 -17.80
CA LEU A 128 -18.20 -13.09 -17.23
C LEU A 128 -19.34 -13.00 -16.21
N ASN A 129 -20.49 -13.58 -16.56
CA ASN A 129 -21.48 -14.01 -15.57
C ASN A 129 -20.75 -14.87 -14.53
N ILE A 130 -20.64 -14.38 -13.30
CA ILE A 130 -20.49 -15.25 -12.14
C ILE A 130 -21.59 -14.83 -11.16
N SER A 131 -22.67 -15.60 -11.23
CA SER A 131 -23.75 -15.67 -10.27
C SER A 131 -23.19 -15.78 -8.84
N SER A 132 -23.85 -15.09 -7.90
CA SER A 132 -23.70 -15.29 -6.46
C SER A 132 -23.59 -16.77 -6.06
N PRO A 133 -22.74 -17.12 -5.09
CA PRO A 133 -22.96 -18.32 -4.31
C PRO A 133 -23.89 -17.97 -3.15
N GLN A 134 -25.16 -18.36 -3.31
CA GLN A 134 -26.01 -18.65 -2.18
C GLN A 134 -25.41 -19.82 -1.39
N VAL A 135 -25.47 -19.69 -0.07
CA VAL A 135 -25.34 -20.75 0.92
C VAL A 135 -26.10 -22.02 0.53
N ASN A 136 -25.41 -23.16 0.40
CA ASN A 136 -25.79 -24.43 1.02
C ASN A 136 -24.81 -25.58 0.71
N THR A 137 -24.37 -26.20 1.79
CA THR A 137 -23.94 -27.59 2.03
C THR A 137 -24.28 -28.60 0.93
N VAL A 138 -23.28 -29.41 0.49
CA VAL A 138 -23.22 -30.89 0.57
C VAL A 138 -22.11 -31.41 -0.38
N LEU A 139 -21.13 -32.08 0.25
CA LEU A 139 -20.28 -33.19 -0.21
C LEU A 139 -20.24 -33.53 -1.71
N SER A 140 -19.07 -33.46 -2.34
CA SER A 140 -18.46 -34.59 -3.09
C SER A 140 -17.09 -34.22 -3.65
N GLU A 141 -16.19 -35.21 -3.57
CA GLU A 141 -14.82 -35.26 -4.10
C GLU A 141 -14.78 -34.97 -5.61
N ASP A 142 -13.83 -34.15 -6.09
CA ASP A 142 -12.75 -34.67 -6.94
C ASP A 142 -11.65 -33.62 -7.20
N ARG A 143 -10.40 -34.06 -7.12
CA ARG A 143 -9.18 -33.26 -7.34
C ARG A 143 -8.67 -33.52 -8.75
N GLN A 144 -8.43 -32.49 -9.56
CA GLN A 144 -7.52 -32.60 -10.71
C GLN A 144 -6.61 -31.38 -10.84
N SER A 145 -5.35 -31.55 -10.39
CA SER A 145 -4.19 -30.76 -10.79
C SER A 145 -3.29 -31.64 -11.68
N PRO A 146 -2.54 -31.09 -12.65
CA PRO A 146 -1.83 -31.89 -13.64
C PRO A 146 -0.55 -32.56 -13.07
N PRO A 147 -0.15 -33.75 -13.56
CA PRO A 147 0.91 -34.56 -12.94
C PRO A 147 2.33 -34.12 -13.32
N LEU A 148 3.24 -34.20 -12.34
CA LEU A 148 4.69 -34.17 -12.52
C LEU A 148 5.21 -35.58 -12.84
N LEU A 149 6.02 -35.68 -13.89
CA LEU A 149 6.73 -36.90 -14.29
C LEU A 149 7.87 -37.19 -13.32
N GLY A 150 7.90 -38.41 -12.77
CA GLY A 150 9.07 -38.98 -12.08
C GLY A 150 9.74 -40.07 -12.92
N VAL A 151 11.06 -40.21 -12.80
CA VAL A 151 11.83 -41.41 -13.20
C VAL A 151 13.10 -41.54 -12.34
N ASN A 152 13.24 -42.71 -11.68
CA ASN A 152 14.42 -43.45 -11.14
C ASN A 152 15.52 -42.71 -10.33
N GLY A 153 16.07 -43.18 -9.21
CA GLY A 153 16.11 -44.51 -8.57
C GLY A 153 17.54 -45.05 -8.57
N SER A 154 18.30 -44.97 -7.46
CA SER A 154 19.41 -45.90 -7.17
C SER A 154 20.05 -45.75 -5.77
N SER A 155 20.19 -46.91 -5.12
CA SER A 155 21.26 -47.38 -4.24
C SER A 155 21.42 -46.91 -2.79
N GLU A 156 21.68 -47.96 -2.02
CA GLU A 156 21.81 -48.16 -0.59
C GLU A 156 23.20 -47.75 -0.12
N ASP A 157 23.34 -47.22 1.10
CA ASP A 157 24.49 -47.55 1.96
C ASP A 157 24.29 -47.09 3.42
N LYS A 158 24.86 -47.89 4.32
CA LYS A 158 24.67 -47.86 5.78
C LYS A 158 25.60 -46.87 6.50
N LEU A 159 25.27 -46.67 7.78
CA LEU A 159 26.10 -46.30 8.95
C LEU A 159 26.10 -44.84 9.47
N PHE A 160 25.90 -44.80 10.79
CA PHE A 160 26.19 -43.77 11.81
C PHE A 160 25.06 -42.83 12.26
N ARG A 161 24.34 -43.32 13.28
CA ARG A 161 23.56 -42.54 14.26
C ARG A 161 24.53 -41.69 15.09
N SER A 162 24.58 -40.39 14.82
CA SER A 162 25.28 -39.40 15.65
C SER A 162 24.31 -38.72 16.61
N LYS A 163 24.61 -38.76 17.92
CA LYS A 163 23.82 -38.20 19.04
C LYS A 163 23.72 -36.66 19.07
N SER A 164 23.98 -35.96 17.96
CA SER A 164 23.94 -34.50 17.88
C SER A 164 22.69 -33.94 17.20
N ALA A 165 21.92 -34.76 16.48
CA ALA A 165 20.71 -34.34 15.77
C ALA A 165 19.49 -34.14 16.70
N ASP A 166 19.46 -34.79 17.87
CA ASP A 166 18.34 -34.71 18.82
C ASP A 166 18.22 -33.32 19.51
N MET A 167 19.35 -32.62 19.71
CA MET A 167 19.35 -31.34 20.43
C MET A 167 18.93 -30.16 19.54
N GLU A 168 19.07 -30.29 18.23
CA GLU A 168 18.65 -29.28 17.24
C GLU A 168 17.20 -29.50 16.78
N GLU A 169 16.77 -30.77 16.68
CA GLU A 169 15.36 -31.09 16.40
C GLU A 169 14.43 -30.68 17.56
N SER A 170 14.89 -30.78 18.81
CA SER A 170 14.11 -30.34 19.98
C SER A 170 13.92 -28.82 20.04
N THR A 171 14.90 -28.02 19.61
CA THR A 171 14.78 -26.54 19.57
C THR A 171 13.91 -26.07 18.41
N GLU A 172 13.98 -26.71 17.24
CA GLU A 172 13.05 -26.45 16.12
C GLU A 172 11.61 -26.82 16.48
N LYS A 173 11.40 -27.93 17.20
CA LYS A 173 10.06 -28.36 17.64
C LYS A 173 9.48 -27.42 18.70
N GLU A 174 10.30 -26.86 19.58
CA GLU A 174 9.92 -25.82 20.55
C GLU A 174 9.59 -24.48 19.84
N GLN A 175 10.39 -24.08 18.85
CA GLN A 175 10.14 -22.88 18.03
C GLN A 175 8.86 -23.00 17.20
N MET A 176 8.58 -24.19 16.65
CA MET A 176 7.35 -24.47 15.89
C MET A 176 6.11 -24.43 16.79
N ARG A 177 6.19 -24.95 18.04
CA ARG A 177 5.12 -24.78 19.03
C ARG A 177 4.89 -23.32 19.40
N LYS A 178 5.95 -22.53 19.52
CA LYS A 178 5.86 -21.10 19.83
C LYS A 178 5.19 -20.31 18.69
N MET A 179 5.53 -20.61 17.44
CA MET A 179 4.89 -20.00 16.26
C MET A 179 3.40 -20.35 16.14
N LEU A 180 3.00 -21.59 16.46
CA LEU A 180 1.58 -21.98 16.47
C LEU A 180 0.77 -21.28 17.58
N SER A 181 1.42 -20.96 18.70
CA SER A 181 0.80 -20.18 19.80
C SER A 181 0.63 -18.70 19.44
N GLU A 182 1.63 -18.10 18.77
CA GLU A 182 1.59 -16.69 18.32
C GLU A 182 0.60 -16.47 17.15
N GLY A 183 0.42 -17.45 16.27
CA GLY A 183 -0.63 -17.43 15.23
C GLY A 183 -2.04 -17.33 15.80
N SER A 184 -2.32 -17.96 16.94
CA SER A 184 -3.63 -17.90 17.61
C SER A 184 -3.93 -16.50 18.18
N ILE A 185 -2.91 -15.74 18.57
CA ILE A 185 -3.07 -14.37 19.10
C ILE A 185 -3.32 -13.39 17.94
N CYS A 186 -2.65 -13.57 16.80
CA CYS A 186 -2.85 -12.77 15.59
C CYS A 186 -4.27 -12.95 15.02
N GLU A 187 -4.74 -14.20 14.95
CA GLU A 187 -6.10 -14.54 14.47
C GLU A 187 -7.19 -13.96 15.39
N ARG A 188 -6.98 -14.02 16.71
CA ARG A 188 -7.90 -13.43 17.70
C ARG A 188 -7.93 -11.89 17.62
N ASN A 189 -6.81 -11.25 17.27
CA ASN A 189 -6.75 -9.80 17.07
C ASN A 189 -7.50 -9.37 15.81
N SER A 190 -7.37 -10.12 14.71
CA SER A 190 -8.12 -9.83 13.48
C SER A 190 -9.63 -10.00 13.63
N ASP A 191 -10.09 -11.01 14.38
CA ASP A 191 -11.53 -11.21 14.59
C ASP A 191 -12.15 -10.09 15.44
N ALA A 192 -11.42 -9.59 16.45
CA ALA A 192 -11.86 -8.47 17.27
C ALA A 192 -11.91 -7.15 16.48
N GLU A 193 -10.95 -6.92 15.60
CA GLU A 193 -10.94 -5.77 14.68
C GLU A 193 -12.08 -5.85 13.67
N LEU A 194 -12.34 -7.03 13.08
CA LEU A 194 -13.47 -7.25 12.18
C LEU A 194 -14.82 -6.98 12.85
N PHE A 195 -14.99 -7.43 14.10
CA PHE A 195 -16.20 -7.15 14.87
C PHE A 195 -16.38 -5.65 15.12
N SER A 196 -15.30 -4.97 15.53
CA SER A 196 -15.31 -3.51 15.78
C SER A 196 -15.62 -2.71 14.51
N LEU A 197 -15.07 -3.14 13.36
CA LEU A 197 -15.36 -2.53 12.06
C LEU A 197 -16.81 -2.75 11.63
N ARG A 198 -17.37 -3.94 11.86
CA ARG A 198 -18.79 -4.22 11.57
C ARG A 198 -19.74 -3.37 12.43
N ASP A 199 -19.44 -3.21 13.71
CA ASP A 199 -20.20 -2.34 14.62
C ASP A 199 -20.12 -0.87 14.18
N SER A 200 -18.91 -0.39 13.84
CA SER A 200 -18.72 0.97 13.31
C SER A 200 -19.48 1.20 12.01
N ASN A 201 -19.45 0.24 11.07
CA ASN A 201 -20.18 0.32 9.81
C ASN A 201 -21.70 0.38 10.06
N THR A 202 -22.22 -0.45 10.97
CA THR A 202 -23.64 -0.42 11.37
C THR A 202 -24.05 0.96 11.89
N LYS A 203 -23.21 1.57 12.73
CA LYS A 203 -23.44 2.94 13.25
C LYS A 203 -23.42 3.99 12.16
N LEU A 204 -22.49 3.90 11.21
CA LEU A 204 -22.41 4.82 10.07
C LEU A 204 -23.63 4.72 9.16
N VAL A 205 -24.12 3.50 8.89
CA VAL A 205 -25.34 3.28 8.10
C VAL A 205 -26.56 3.87 8.80
N ALA A 206 -26.68 3.69 10.12
CA ALA A 206 -27.76 4.28 10.91
C ALA A 206 -27.72 5.82 10.87
N ALA A 207 -26.54 6.42 11.08
CA ALA A 207 -26.35 7.88 11.03
C ALA A 207 -26.65 8.45 9.63
N LEU A 208 -26.27 7.72 8.57
CA LEU A 208 -26.57 8.11 7.19
C LEU A 208 -28.09 8.09 6.92
N HIS A 209 -28.80 7.07 7.42
CA HIS A 209 -30.25 6.98 7.29
C HIS A 209 -30.95 8.12 8.04
N GLU A 210 -30.49 8.45 9.25
CA GLU A 210 -30.99 9.58 10.04
C GLU A 210 -30.74 10.93 9.35
N ALA A 211 -29.55 11.12 8.78
CA ALA A 211 -29.21 12.32 8.02
C ALA A 211 -30.11 12.48 6.78
N ASN A 212 -30.36 11.39 6.04
CA ASN A 212 -31.27 11.41 4.88
C ASN A 212 -32.70 11.76 5.28
N SER A 213 -33.21 11.15 6.36
CA SER A 213 -34.54 11.49 6.90
C SER A 213 -34.63 12.97 7.30
N SER A 214 -33.57 13.48 7.95
CA SER A 214 -33.48 14.89 8.33
C SER A 214 -33.52 15.80 7.10
N ILE A 215 -32.75 15.49 6.05
CA ILE A 215 -32.77 16.24 4.78
C ILE A 215 -34.18 16.31 4.19
N ASP A 216 -34.92 15.21 4.20
CA ASP A 216 -36.28 15.18 3.67
C ASP A 216 -37.27 15.99 4.52
N GLN A 217 -37.08 16.01 5.84
CA GLN A 217 -37.83 16.91 6.73
C GLN A 217 -37.52 18.38 6.43
N TRP A 218 -36.24 18.75 6.27
CA TRP A 218 -35.84 20.12 5.92
C TRP A 218 -36.41 20.55 4.56
N LYS A 219 -36.44 19.65 3.58
CA LYS A 219 -37.07 19.92 2.27
C LYS A 219 -38.56 20.18 2.40
N LYS A 220 -39.29 19.42 3.23
CA LYS A 220 -40.71 19.64 3.49
C LYS A 220 -40.97 21.00 4.14
N LEU A 221 -40.22 21.33 5.20
CA LEU A 221 -40.33 22.63 5.86
C LEU A 221 -40.03 23.78 4.91
N LEU A 222 -39.01 23.64 4.05
CA LEU A 222 -38.69 24.63 3.04
C LEU A 222 -39.84 24.82 2.04
N ALA A 223 -40.47 23.73 1.59
CA ALA A 223 -41.63 23.78 0.69
C ALA A 223 -42.84 24.46 1.35
N GLU A 224 -43.11 24.17 2.63
CA GLU A 224 -44.19 24.84 3.40
C GLU A 224 -43.93 26.34 3.55
N ILE A 225 -42.70 26.74 3.87
CA ILE A 225 -42.31 28.16 3.98
C ILE A 225 -42.49 28.87 2.64
N ILE A 226 -42.08 28.25 1.54
CA ILE A 226 -42.27 28.81 0.19
C ILE A 226 -43.76 29.00 -0.11
N LEU A 227 -44.62 28.03 0.25
CA LEU A 227 -46.06 28.12 0.03
C LEU A 227 -46.71 29.24 0.86
N PHE A 228 -46.21 29.50 2.07
CA PHE A 228 -46.72 30.57 2.94
C PHE A 228 -46.34 31.99 2.45
N LEU A 229 -45.29 32.11 1.64
CA LEU A 229 -44.77 33.38 1.12
C LEU A 229 -45.35 33.76 -0.25
N MET A 230 -46.10 32.89 -0.91
CA MET A 230 -46.81 33.14 -2.18
C MET A 230 -48.27 33.50 -1.94
#